data_AF-A0A6A4HX23-F1
#
_entry.id   AF-A0A6A4HX23-F1
#
_cell.length_a   1.000
_cell.length_b   1.000
_cell.length_c   1.000
_cell.angle_alpha   90.00
_cell.angle_beta   90.00
_cell.angle_gamma   90.00
#
_symmetry.space_group_name_H-M   'P 1'
#
loop_
_entity.id
_entity.type
_entity.pdbx_description
1 polymer ?
#
loop_
_entity_poly.entity_id
_entity_poly.type
_entity_poly.pdbx_seq_one_letter_code
_entity_poly.pdbx_strand_id
1 'polypeptide(L)'
;MEAKQHMISLTLGSITQYLTAANGMPDYVAKRLTKLQKTFLNAPVNEKTMAAEIHLGGKRMSNIETRNDAILLMQAKIYLELDSHLRPIWPYLADVIINKESNTTGGKTDQKSRVNTFIQTWEPKTHNLPPILKNMISKAKNYGVKFIAPKPSEALQLQMPLWHHIGADPAKRQLNNDSKSICLRQNHNVTLVKDAMKMIERFDSDEHIPVQGCKSGLHVAQRLNQLQEHWDPTSQPKSPELDYANLDLEEGDILFDTHLEIKNISDGFRVFTNWYCKNPQTAEAKAGGGIWFSQHDNQNQSITLPDDARQTLPTATAAAVLKGLQLQPKARPLWFNLLSQQFITNITQKLTEWDNKGFSGVKDAKIKGGHDSGSRFTWTCDAGNRRAKLATCDRFQTRGKPVNRYWDLLQVNRPVPV
;
A
#
# COMPACT_ATOMS: atom_id res chain seq x y z
N MET A 1 10.86 26.69 -25.13
CA MET A 1 9.95 25.59 -24.72
C MET A 1 9.94 25.37 -23.20
N GLU A 2 11.09 25.34 -22.53
CA GLU A 2 11.17 25.16 -21.07
C GLU A 2 10.40 26.20 -20.27
N ALA A 3 10.48 27.49 -20.65
CA ALA A 3 9.67 28.54 -20.02
C ALA A 3 8.16 28.26 -20.09
N LYS A 4 7.65 27.79 -21.25
CA LYS A 4 6.24 27.40 -21.41
C LYS A 4 5.88 26.22 -20.52
N GLN A 5 6.75 25.22 -20.42
CA GLN A 5 6.55 24.08 -19.52
C GLN A 5 6.46 24.52 -18.06
N HIS A 6 7.37 25.41 -17.63
CA HIS A 6 7.37 25.93 -16.27
C HIS A 6 6.09 26.72 -15.96
N MET A 7 5.66 27.59 -16.88
CA MET A 7 4.39 28.32 -16.76
C MET A 7 3.18 27.39 -16.67
N ILE A 8 3.13 26.33 -17.50
CA ILE A 8 2.09 25.29 -17.40
C ILE A 8 2.10 24.63 -16.03
N SER A 9 3.28 24.21 -15.56
CA SER A 9 3.43 23.53 -14.27
C SER A 9 2.95 24.41 -13.12
N LEU A 10 3.30 25.70 -13.15
CA LEU A 10 2.90 26.67 -12.12
C LEU A 10 1.40 26.98 -12.18
N THR A 11 0.89 27.35 -13.35
CA THR A 11 -0.49 27.86 -13.50
C THR A 11 -1.50 26.73 -13.56
N LEU A 12 -1.33 25.75 -14.46
CA LEU A 12 -2.27 24.63 -14.55
C LEU A 12 -2.10 23.68 -13.37
N GLY A 13 -0.87 23.50 -12.87
CA GLY A 13 -0.63 22.69 -11.67
C GLY A 13 -1.30 23.26 -10.42
N SER A 14 -1.32 24.59 -10.24
CA SER A 14 -2.02 25.22 -9.12
C SER A 14 -3.54 25.17 -9.27
N ILE A 15 -4.07 25.46 -10.46
CA ILE A 15 -5.52 25.37 -10.74
C ILE A 15 -6.03 23.94 -10.49
N THR A 16 -5.35 22.94 -11.04
CA THR A 16 -5.74 21.53 -10.87
C THR A 16 -5.63 21.09 -9.41
N GLN A 17 -4.58 21.50 -8.71
CA GLN A 17 -4.42 21.22 -7.29
C GLN A 17 -5.57 21.80 -6.47
N TYR A 18 -5.91 23.07 -6.67
CA TYR A 18 -7.00 23.73 -5.96
C TYR A 18 -8.36 23.12 -6.30
N LEU A 19 -8.72 23.02 -7.59
CA LEU A 19 -10.05 22.56 -8.00
C LEU A 19 -10.28 21.08 -7.63
N THR A 20 -9.27 20.23 -7.79
CA THR A 20 -9.40 18.82 -7.41
C THR A 20 -9.49 18.67 -5.90
N ALA A 21 -8.67 19.40 -5.14
CA ALA A 21 -8.69 19.33 -3.68
C ALA A 21 -9.99 19.87 -3.07
N ALA A 22 -10.53 20.97 -3.61
CA ALA A 22 -11.71 21.62 -3.05
C ALA A 22 -13.02 20.95 -3.45
N ASN A 23 -13.20 20.63 -4.74
CA ASN A 23 -14.51 20.29 -5.30
C ASN A 23 -14.57 18.94 -6.03
N GLY A 24 -13.42 18.26 -6.21
CA GLY A 24 -13.33 17.13 -7.13
C GLY A 24 -13.56 17.58 -8.57
N MET A 25 -12.50 18.11 -9.20
CA MET A 25 -12.54 18.80 -10.49
C MET A 25 -13.39 18.01 -11.52
N PRO A 26 -14.46 18.61 -12.06
CA PRO A 26 -15.29 17.94 -13.07
C PRO A 26 -14.51 17.58 -14.35
N ASP A 27 -14.87 16.47 -14.98
CA ASP A 27 -14.20 15.96 -16.18
C ASP A 27 -14.16 16.97 -17.33
N TYR A 28 -15.21 17.78 -17.51
CA TYR A 28 -15.23 18.80 -18.56
C TYR A 28 -14.21 19.92 -18.31
N VAL A 29 -13.93 20.24 -17.04
CA VAL A 29 -12.90 21.22 -16.66
C VAL A 29 -11.52 20.63 -16.93
N ALA A 30 -11.28 19.37 -16.52
CA ALA A 30 -10.03 18.67 -16.80
C ALA A 30 -9.74 18.65 -18.32
N LYS A 31 -10.73 18.27 -19.14
CA LYS A 31 -10.63 18.26 -20.61
C LYS A 31 -10.33 19.66 -21.18
N ARG A 32 -10.97 20.71 -20.64
CA ARG A 32 -10.72 22.09 -21.06
C ARG A 32 -9.30 22.53 -20.72
N LEU A 33 -8.80 22.23 -19.52
CA LEU A 33 -7.42 22.56 -19.13
C LEU A 33 -6.39 21.80 -19.99
N THR A 34 -6.64 20.51 -20.27
CA THR A 34 -5.80 19.73 -21.20
C THR A 34 -5.81 20.34 -22.61
N LYS A 35 -6.96 20.82 -23.08
CA LYS A 35 -7.05 21.54 -24.38
C LYS A 35 -6.25 22.84 -24.35
N LEU A 36 -6.39 23.66 -23.30
CA LEU A 36 -5.61 24.90 -23.15
C LEU A 36 -4.11 24.64 -23.10
N GLN A 37 -3.68 23.61 -22.37
CA GLN A 37 -2.28 23.17 -22.32
C GLN A 37 -1.76 22.86 -23.73
N LYS A 38 -2.51 22.07 -24.51
CA LYS A 38 -2.16 21.72 -25.90
C LYS A 38 -2.08 22.95 -26.80
N THR A 39 -3.07 23.82 -26.75
CA THR A 39 -3.11 25.06 -27.55
C THR A 39 -1.94 25.99 -27.20
N PHE A 40 -1.63 26.17 -25.92
CA PHE A 40 -0.54 27.05 -25.47
C PHE A 40 0.85 26.57 -25.91
N LEU A 41 1.05 25.25 -25.92
CA LEU A 41 2.29 24.65 -26.40
C LEU A 41 2.44 24.80 -27.89
N ASN A 42 1.33 24.69 -28.64
CA ASN A 42 1.30 24.66 -30.10
C ASN A 42 2.34 23.68 -30.67
N ALA A 43 2.47 22.51 -30.04
CA ALA A 43 3.45 21.51 -30.42
C ALA A 43 2.81 20.46 -31.34
N PRO A 44 3.45 20.09 -32.47
CA PRO A 44 2.99 19.00 -33.33
C PRO A 44 3.21 17.61 -32.72
N VAL A 45 3.80 17.55 -31.51
CA VAL A 45 4.15 16.32 -30.81
C VAL A 45 2.94 15.81 -30.03
N ASN A 46 2.70 14.49 -30.09
CA ASN A 46 1.61 13.88 -29.35
C ASN A 46 1.80 14.04 -27.82
N GLU A 47 0.70 14.01 -27.08
CA GLU A 47 0.68 14.23 -25.62
C GLU A 47 1.50 13.21 -24.83
N LYS A 48 1.51 11.95 -25.26
CA LYS A 48 2.24 10.87 -24.58
C LYS A 48 3.75 11.11 -24.65
N THR A 49 4.25 11.49 -25.82
CA THR A 49 5.65 11.85 -26.01
C THR A 49 5.99 13.09 -25.18
N MET A 50 5.12 14.10 -25.13
CA MET A 50 5.36 15.30 -24.31
C MET A 50 5.42 15.00 -22.80
N ALA A 51 4.61 14.05 -22.32
CA ALA A 51 4.60 13.61 -20.92
C ALA A 51 5.80 12.71 -20.54
N ALA A 52 6.44 12.07 -21.53
CA ALA A 52 7.57 11.17 -21.29
C ALA A 52 8.79 11.87 -20.69
N GLU A 53 9.74 11.07 -20.20
CA GLU A 53 11.00 11.56 -19.68
C GLU A 53 11.88 12.21 -20.76
N ILE A 54 12.75 13.12 -20.33
CA ILE A 54 13.65 13.88 -21.22
C ILE A 54 14.52 12.96 -22.07
N HIS A 55 15.00 11.85 -21.49
CA HIS A 55 15.87 10.90 -22.20
C HIS A 55 15.14 10.10 -23.29
N LEU A 56 13.80 10.01 -23.24
CA LEU A 56 12.96 9.40 -24.29
C LEU A 56 12.45 10.44 -25.31
N GLY A 57 13.09 11.62 -25.36
CA GLY A 57 12.66 12.75 -26.19
C GLY A 57 11.43 13.50 -25.63
N GLY A 58 10.98 13.15 -24.43
CA GLY A 58 9.86 13.80 -23.78
C GLY A 58 10.22 15.13 -23.13
N LYS A 59 9.20 15.81 -22.62
CA LYS A 59 9.33 17.15 -22.02
C LYS A 59 8.82 17.18 -20.58
N ARG A 60 8.63 16.03 -19.92
CA ARG A 60 8.11 15.95 -18.53
C ARG A 60 6.88 16.82 -18.32
N MET A 61 5.98 16.77 -19.28
CA MET A 61 4.76 17.55 -19.23
C MET A 61 3.79 16.96 -18.22
N SER A 62 3.25 17.80 -17.33
CA SER A 62 2.27 17.34 -16.34
C SER A 62 1.03 16.79 -17.04
N ASN A 63 0.71 15.52 -16.77
CA ASN A 63 -0.57 14.93 -17.12
C ASN A 63 -1.61 15.33 -16.07
N ILE A 64 -2.62 16.12 -16.48
CA ILE A 64 -3.65 16.65 -15.60
C ILE A 64 -4.48 15.53 -14.97
N GLU A 65 -4.84 14.50 -15.74
CA GLU A 65 -5.65 13.37 -15.24
C GLU A 65 -4.89 12.58 -14.17
N THR A 66 -3.63 12.22 -14.46
CA THR A 66 -2.77 11.51 -13.49
C THR A 66 -2.55 12.33 -12.22
N ARG A 67 -2.42 13.65 -12.35
CA ARG A 67 -2.28 14.56 -11.20
C ARG A 67 -3.55 14.59 -10.35
N ASN A 68 -4.74 14.62 -10.96
CA ASN A 68 -6.00 14.57 -10.22
C ASN A 68 -6.17 13.24 -9.49
N ASP A 69 -5.86 12.14 -10.16
CA ASP A 69 -5.90 10.81 -9.58
C ASP A 69 -4.96 10.71 -8.39
N ALA A 70 -3.75 11.25 -8.51
CA ALA A 70 -2.86 11.41 -7.37
C ALA A 70 -3.56 12.20 -6.26
N ILE A 71 -4.02 13.43 -6.48
CA ILE A 71 -4.69 14.25 -5.44
C ILE A 71 -5.86 13.51 -4.76
N LEU A 72 -6.64 12.70 -5.48
CA LEU A 72 -7.73 11.92 -4.90
C LEU A 72 -7.24 10.73 -4.05
N LEU A 73 -6.22 10.00 -4.49
CA LEU A 73 -5.56 8.97 -3.66
C LEU A 73 -4.98 9.58 -2.38
N MET A 74 -4.68 10.86 -2.46
CA MET A 74 -3.99 11.58 -1.42
C MET A 74 -4.95 12.06 -0.33
N GLN A 75 -6.14 12.43 -0.76
CA GLN A 75 -7.29 12.56 0.13
C GLN A 75 -7.68 11.20 0.73
N ALA A 76 -7.62 10.12 -0.04
CA ALA A 76 -7.92 8.78 0.46
C ALA A 76 -6.96 8.37 1.59
N LYS A 77 -5.64 8.57 1.46
CA LYS A 77 -4.71 8.30 2.56
C LYS A 77 -5.05 9.09 3.81
N ILE A 78 -5.33 10.39 3.69
CA ILE A 78 -5.70 11.25 4.82
C ILE A 78 -7.00 10.76 5.46
N TYR A 79 -7.96 10.32 4.65
CA TYR A 79 -9.21 9.71 5.13
C TYR A 79 -8.98 8.40 5.89
N LEU A 80 -7.99 7.62 5.46
CA LEU A 80 -7.56 6.34 6.04
C LEU A 80 -6.60 6.50 7.23
N GLU A 81 -6.22 7.72 7.59
CA GLU A 81 -5.63 7.98 8.89
C GLU A 81 -6.72 7.82 9.94
N LEU A 82 -6.60 6.82 10.82
CA LEU A 82 -7.62 6.49 11.82
C LEU A 82 -7.18 6.84 13.24
N ASP A 83 -5.92 7.22 13.44
CA ASP A 83 -5.46 7.74 14.72
C ASP A 83 -6.14 9.08 15.00
N SER A 84 -6.88 9.18 16.11
CA SER A 84 -7.60 10.38 16.50
C SER A 84 -6.73 11.62 16.68
N HIS A 85 -5.43 11.45 16.97
CA HIS A 85 -4.50 12.56 17.16
C HIS A 85 -3.93 13.09 15.84
N LEU A 86 -3.92 12.26 14.79
CA LEU A 86 -3.36 12.60 13.48
C LEU A 86 -4.45 12.87 12.44
N ARG A 87 -5.65 12.32 12.66
CA ARG A 87 -6.78 12.41 11.73
C ARG A 87 -7.33 13.83 11.70
N PRO A 88 -7.36 14.48 10.53
CA PRO A 88 -7.98 15.80 10.39
C PRO A 88 -9.49 15.76 10.69
N ILE A 89 -10.15 16.93 10.71
CA ILE A 89 -11.58 17.01 11.01
C ILE A 89 -12.46 16.48 9.87
N TRP A 90 -12.08 16.75 8.61
CA TRP A 90 -12.94 16.45 7.46
C TRP A 90 -13.24 14.95 7.25
N PRO A 91 -12.34 13.98 7.53
CA PRO A 91 -12.66 12.55 7.45
C PRO A 91 -13.80 12.13 8.38
N TYR A 92 -13.96 12.75 9.55
CA TYR A 92 -15.10 12.47 10.43
C TYR A 92 -16.42 12.87 9.78
N LEU A 93 -16.46 14.01 9.08
CA LEU A 93 -17.62 14.42 8.30
C LEU A 93 -17.84 13.47 7.10
N ALA A 94 -16.76 13.07 6.43
CA ALA A 94 -16.82 12.11 5.33
C ALA A 94 -17.40 10.77 5.80
N ASP A 95 -16.98 10.25 6.96
CA ASP A 95 -17.51 9.03 7.56
C ASP A 95 -19.03 9.14 7.72
N VAL A 96 -19.55 10.25 8.27
CA VAL A 96 -21.00 10.46 8.45
C VAL A 96 -21.75 10.42 7.10
N ILE A 97 -21.22 11.10 6.08
CA ILE A 97 -21.83 11.14 4.74
C ILE A 97 -21.79 9.75 4.09
N ILE A 98 -20.64 9.09 4.11
CA ILE A 98 -20.43 7.76 3.52
C ILE A 98 -21.30 6.72 4.23
N ASN A 99 -21.37 6.77 5.56
CA ASN A 99 -22.16 5.87 6.37
C ASN A 99 -23.67 6.10 6.22
N LYS A 100 -24.13 7.26 5.72
CA LYS A 100 -25.54 7.47 5.37
C LYS A 100 -25.91 6.75 4.06
N GLU A 101 -25.00 6.78 3.09
CA GLU A 101 -25.24 6.28 1.74
C GLU A 101 -24.79 4.82 1.54
N SER A 102 -25.39 3.83 2.20
CA SER A 102 -25.06 2.41 1.94
C SER A 102 -25.80 1.81 0.75
N ASN A 103 -25.17 0.90 0.00
CA ASN A 103 -25.89 0.00 -0.90
C ASN A 103 -26.82 -0.91 -0.09
N THR A 104 -28.13 -0.84 -0.37
CA THR A 104 -29.20 -1.60 0.30
C THR A 104 -29.47 -2.95 -0.39
N THR A 105 -28.74 -3.25 -1.47
CA THR A 105 -28.82 -4.49 -2.23
C THR A 105 -28.25 -5.63 -1.39
N GLY A 106 -29.09 -6.23 -0.54
CA GLY A 106 -28.71 -7.37 0.32
C GLY A 106 -29.23 -7.32 1.77
N GLY A 107 -29.93 -6.26 2.16
CA GLY A 107 -30.44 -6.07 3.51
C GLY A 107 -30.08 -4.67 4.02
N LYS A 108 -30.94 -4.08 4.85
CA LYS A 108 -30.65 -2.80 5.49
C LYS A 108 -29.49 -3.02 6.45
N THR A 109 -28.26 -2.75 6.00
CA THR A 109 -27.11 -2.62 6.91
C THR A 109 -27.50 -1.61 7.98
N ASP A 110 -27.33 -1.90 9.25
CA ASP A 110 -27.61 -0.91 10.29
C ASP A 110 -26.65 0.30 10.14
N GLN A 111 -27.10 1.51 10.42
CA GLN A 111 -26.22 2.68 10.29
C GLN A 111 -25.12 2.66 11.37
N LYS A 112 -25.43 2.15 12.57
CA LYS A 112 -24.47 2.04 13.68
C LYS A 112 -23.43 0.93 13.48
N SER A 113 -23.63 0.00 12.53
CA SER A 113 -22.63 -1.02 12.21
C SER A 113 -21.57 -0.52 11.23
N ARG A 114 -21.71 0.69 10.69
CA ARG A 114 -20.83 1.28 9.68
C ARG A 114 -19.83 2.18 10.36
N VAL A 115 -18.55 1.88 10.18
CA VAL A 115 -17.42 2.65 10.67
C VAL A 115 -16.66 3.21 9.48
N ASN A 116 -16.07 2.33 8.65
CA ASN A 116 -15.27 2.72 7.50
C ASN A 116 -15.31 1.62 6.41
N THR A 117 -15.62 2.01 5.18
CA THR A 117 -15.79 1.09 4.04
C THR A 117 -14.52 0.38 3.57
N PHE A 118 -13.32 0.84 3.94
CA PHE A 118 -12.06 0.19 3.52
C PHE A 118 -11.60 -0.92 4.49
N ILE A 119 -12.15 -0.96 5.70
CA ILE A 119 -11.86 -1.97 6.73
C ILE A 119 -13.10 -2.81 7.07
N GLN A 120 -14.16 -2.70 6.26
CA GLN A 120 -15.39 -3.47 6.38
C GLN A 120 -15.85 -3.95 5.01
N THR A 121 -16.72 -4.96 4.98
CA THR A 121 -17.20 -5.62 3.75
C THR A 121 -18.39 -4.95 3.08
N TRP A 122 -18.96 -3.88 3.66
CA TRP A 122 -20.07 -3.15 3.07
C TRP A 122 -19.56 -2.01 2.16
N GLU A 123 -20.39 -1.64 1.17
CA GLU A 123 -20.05 -0.58 0.22
C GLU A 123 -21.09 0.55 0.17
N PRO A 124 -20.66 1.82 0.00
CA PRO A 124 -21.58 2.92 -0.17
C PRO A 124 -22.19 3.00 -1.59
N LYS A 125 -23.38 3.61 -1.70
CA LYS A 125 -24.00 4.10 -2.95
C LYS A 125 -23.19 5.27 -3.47
N THR A 126 -22.13 4.98 -4.22
CA THR A 126 -21.20 6.00 -4.75
C THR A 126 -21.87 7.07 -5.60
N HIS A 127 -23.03 6.79 -6.22
CA HIS A 127 -23.78 7.77 -7.02
C HIS A 127 -24.50 8.83 -6.19
N ASN A 128 -24.78 8.57 -4.90
CA ASN A 128 -25.40 9.53 -3.98
C ASN A 128 -24.36 10.36 -3.21
N LEU A 129 -23.08 9.97 -3.25
CA LEU A 129 -22.02 10.68 -2.55
C LEU A 129 -21.72 12.01 -3.25
N PRO A 130 -21.31 13.04 -2.48
CA PRO A 130 -20.71 14.24 -3.04
C PRO A 130 -19.58 13.89 -4.03
N PRO A 131 -19.42 14.63 -5.15
CA PRO A 131 -18.47 14.30 -6.21
C PRO A 131 -17.05 14.02 -5.71
N ILE A 132 -16.56 14.77 -4.72
CA ILE A 132 -15.24 14.59 -4.14
C ILE A 132 -15.07 13.21 -3.47
N LEU A 133 -16.03 12.79 -2.63
CA LEU A 133 -15.98 11.49 -1.93
C LEU A 133 -16.19 10.33 -2.90
N LYS A 134 -17.12 10.49 -3.85
CA LYS A 134 -17.32 9.53 -4.94
C LYS A 134 -16.01 9.30 -5.69
N ASN A 135 -15.38 10.37 -6.16
CA ASN A 135 -14.14 10.28 -6.94
C ASN A 135 -13.00 9.71 -6.11
N MET A 136 -12.86 10.12 -4.84
CA MET A 136 -11.85 9.59 -3.92
C MET A 136 -11.97 8.08 -3.75
N ILE A 137 -13.16 7.58 -3.40
CA ILE A 137 -13.40 6.14 -3.20
C ILE A 137 -13.21 5.37 -4.49
N SER A 138 -13.76 5.86 -5.61
CA SER A 138 -13.60 5.21 -6.91
C SER A 138 -12.14 5.11 -7.33
N LYS A 139 -11.35 6.17 -7.15
CA LYS A 139 -9.91 6.13 -7.49
C LYS A 139 -9.15 5.21 -6.55
N ALA A 140 -9.38 5.26 -5.25
CA ALA A 140 -8.75 4.33 -4.32
C ALA A 140 -9.02 2.86 -4.71
N LYS A 141 -10.26 2.51 -5.06
CA LYS A 141 -10.61 1.16 -5.55
C LYS A 141 -9.91 0.82 -6.86
N ASN A 142 -9.89 1.73 -7.84
CA ASN A 142 -9.26 1.51 -9.15
C ASN A 142 -7.75 1.26 -9.02
N TYR A 143 -7.08 1.91 -8.07
CA TYR A 143 -5.67 1.70 -7.76
C TYR A 143 -5.42 0.54 -6.77
N GLY A 144 -6.46 -0.23 -6.43
CA GLY A 144 -6.33 -1.41 -5.58
C GLY A 144 -5.97 -1.11 -4.13
N VAL A 145 -6.29 0.08 -3.62
CA VAL A 145 -6.12 0.41 -2.19
C VAL A 145 -6.98 -0.55 -1.37
N LYS A 146 -6.32 -1.39 -0.57
CA LYS A 146 -6.96 -2.37 0.31
C LYS A 146 -6.26 -2.39 1.66
N PHE A 147 -7.02 -2.74 2.68
CA PHE A 147 -6.46 -3.06 3.98
C PHE A 147 -6.08 -4.54 4.03
N ILE A 148 -4.83 -4.82 4.37
CA ILE A 148 -4.27 -6.17 4.41
C ILE A 148 -3.38 -6.27 5.64
N ALA A 149 -3.78 -7.12 6.58
CA ALA A 149 -2.96 -7.52 7.70
C ALA A 149 -2.92 -9.06 7.76
N PRO A 150 -1.87 -9.70 7.22
CA PRO A 150 -1.73 -11.15 7.30
C PRO A 150 -1.52 -11.62 8.73
N LYS A 151 -0.78 -10.82 9.51
CA LYS A 151 -0.52 -11.02 10.93
C LYS A 151 -0.89 -9.75 11.70
N PRO A 152 -2.19 -9.51 11.95
CA PRO A 152 -2.58 -8.39 12.77
C PRO A 152 -2.12 -8.63 14.21
N SER A 153 -1.62 -7.60 14.89
CA SER A 153 -1.39 -7.69 16.33
C SER A 153 -2.71 -7.83 17.07
N GLU A 154 -2.68 -8.34 18.30
CA GLU A 154 -3.85 -8.35 19.18
C GLU A 154 -4.42 -6.92 19.35
N ALA A 155 -3.54 -5.94 19.55
CA ALA A 155 -3.94 -4.54 19.66
C ALA A 155 -4.66 -4.03 18.40
N LEU A 156 -4.26 -4.48 17.21
CA LEU A 156 -4.95 -4.16 15.95
C LEU A 156 -6.30 -4.87 15.86
N GLN A 157 -6.35 -6.18 16.13
CA GLN A 157 -7.59 -6.97 16.11
C GLN A 157 -8.66 -6.32 17.01
N LEU A 158 -8.29 -5.91 18.22
CA LEU A 158 -9.16 -5.24 19.19
C LEU A 158 -9.71 -3.89 18.70
N GLN A 159 -8.99 -3.19 17.83
CA GLN A 159 -9.42 -1.93 17.21
C GLN A 159 -10.32 -2.11 16.00
N MET A 160 -10.45 -3.33 15.46
CA MET A 160 -11.26 -3.57 14.27
C MET A 160 -12.77 -3.46 14.54
N PRO A 161 -13.58 -3.00 13.57
CA PRO A 161 -15.04 -3.04 13.65
C PRO A 161 -15.55 -4.48 13.70
N LEU A 162 -16.34 -4.83 14.71
CA LEU A 162 -16.89 -6.18 14.88
C LEU A 162 -17.85 -6.57 13.75
N TRP A 163 -18.62 -5.58 13.27
CA TRP A 163 -19.67 -5.75 12.29
C TRP A 163 -19.13 -5.58 10.88
N HIS A 164 -19.64 -6.36 9.93
CA HIS A 164 -19.13 -6.36 8.54
C HIS A 164 -17.59 -6.49 8.49
N HIS A 165 -17.02 -7.22 9.43
CA HIS A 165 -15.58 -7.38 9.58
C HIS A 165 -14.96 -7.98 8.30
N ILE A 166 -13.82 -7.45 7.85
CA ILE A 166 -13.10 -7.92 6.65
C ILE A 166 -12.63 -9.37 6.74
N GLY A 167 -12.23 -9.79 7.93
CA GLY A 167 -11.85 -11.16 8.27
C GLY A 167 -13.02 -12.08 8.60
N ALA A 168 -14.26 -11.70 8.28
CA ALA A 168 -15.40 -12.59 8.50
C ALA A 168 -15.37 -13.74 7.49
N ASP A 169 -15.56 -14.96 7.97
CA ASP A 169 -15.56 -16.16 7.14
C ASP A 169 -16.75 -16.15 6.17
N PRO A 170 -16.51 -16.11 4.85
CA PRO A 170 -17.59 -16.07 3.86
C PRO A 170 -18.41 -17.37 3.82
N ALA A 171 -17.88 -18.49 4.33
CA ALA A 171 -18.61 -19.75 4.42
C ALA A 171 -19.65 -19.76 5.57
N LYS A 172 -19.50 -18.87 6.56
CA LYS A 172 -20.40 -18.76 7.71
C LYS A 172 -21.49 -17.72 7.46
N ARG A 173 -22.71 -18.02 7.88
CA ARG A 173 -23.85 -17.07 7.83
C ARG A 173 -23.54 -15.84 8.69
N GLN A 174 -23.42 -14.69 8.06
CA GLN A 174 -23.10 -13.44 8.75
C GLN A 174 -24.26 -12.95 9.64
N LEU A 175 -23.99 -12.76 10.93
CA LEU A 175 -24.98 -12.30 11.93
C LEU A 175 -25.00 -10.76 12.09
N ASN A 176 -24.73 -10.00 11.03
CA ASN A 176 -24.59 -8.54 11.15
C ASN A 176 -25.92 -7.83 11.48
N ASN A 177 -27.05 -8.30 10.95
CA ASN A 177 -28.33 -7.58 10.96
C ASN A 177 -29.46 -8.31 11.71
N ASP A 178 -29.16 -9.34 12.50
CA ASP A 178 -30.20 -9.95 13.33
C ASP A 178 -30.61 -9.03 14.50
N SER A 179 -31.77 -9.32 15.10
CA SER A 179 -32.33 -8.50 16.19
C SER A 179 -31.42 -8.42 17.42
N LYS A 180 -30.63 -9.47 17.71
CA LYS A 180 -29.71 -9.49 18.84
C LYS A 180 -28.48 -8.63 18.55
N SER A 181 -27.93 -8.68 17.35
CA SER A 181 -26.85 -7.84 16.86
C SER A 181 -27.24 -6.37 16.83
N ILE A 182 -28.49 -6.06 16.46
CA ILE A 182 -29.04 -4.71 16.59
C ILE A 182 -29.09 -4.27 18.05
N CYS A 183 -29.59 -5.13 18.96
CA CYS A 183 -29.60 -4.86 20.40
C CYS A 183 -28.18 -4.60 20.95
N LEU A 184 -27.21 -5.44 20.58
CA LEU A 184 -25.80 -5.29 20.97
C LEU A 184 -25.22 -3.93 20.59
N ARG A 185 -25.53 -3.44 19.38
CA ARG A 185 -25.09 -2.11 18.95
C ARG A 185 -25.84 -0.97 19.64
N GLN A 186 -27.15 -1.09 19.73
CA GLN A 186 -28.01 0.03 20.12
C GLN A 186 -28.11 0.21 21.63
N ASN A 187 -28.14 -0.89 22.39
CA ASN A 187 -28.36 -0.89 23.82
C ASN A 187 -27.08 -1.21 24.61
N HIS A 188 -26.14 -1.95 24.00
CA HIS A 188 -24.90 -2.35 24.67
C HIS A 188 -23.64 -1.67 24.10
N ASN A 189 -23.78 -0.82 23.09
CA ASN A 189 -22.67 -0.11 22.42
C ASN A 189 -21.52 -1.03 21.96
N VAL A 190 -21.81 -2.27 21.60
CA VAL A 190 -20.80 -3.21 21.08
C VAL A 190 -20.54 -2.86 19.62
N THR A 191 -19.41 -2.20 19.35
CA THR A 191 -19.05 -1.72 18.00
C THR A 191 -17.73 -2.30 17.50
N LEU A 192 -16.76 -2.45 18.39
CA LEU A 192 -15.42 -2.93 18.12
C LEU A 192 -15.23 -4.35 18.67
N VAL A 193 -14.20 -5.05 18.18
CA VAL A 193 -13.82 -6.37 18.71
C VAL A 193 -13.49 -6.29 20.20
N LYS A 194 -12.81 -5.23 20.67
CA LYS A 194 -12.57 -5.03 22.11
C LYS A 194 -13.85 -4.91 22.95
N ASP A 195 -14.91 -4.35 22.39
CA ASP A 195 -16.18 -4.19 23.12
C ASP A 195 -16.84 -5.56 23.30
N ALA A 196 -16.74 -6.42 22.28
CA ALA A 196 -17.18 -7.81 22.33
C ALA A 196 -16.41 -8.62 23.37
N MET A 197 -15.07 -8.50 23.38
CA MET A 197 -14.22 -9.18 24.36
C MET A 197 -14.58 -8.79 25.79
N LYS A 198 -14.65 -7.49 26.08
CA LYS A 198 -15.08 -6.98 27.39
C LYS A 198 -16.48 -7.45 27.79
N MET A 199 -17.36 -7.61 26.80
CA MET A 199 -18.70 -8.12 27.07
C MET A 199 -18.66 -9.59 27.48
N ILE A 200 -17.88 -10.43 26.80
CA ILE A 200 -17.70 -11.85 27.14
C ILE A 200 -17.11 -12.00 28.54
N GLU A 201 -16.04 -11.27 28.85
CA GLU A 201 -15.41 -11.27 30.19
C GLU A 201 -16.42 -10.95 31.30
N ARG A 202 -17.35 -10.02 31.05
CA ARG A 202 -18.43 -9.68 31.99
C ARG A 202 -19.48 -10.77 32.13
N PHE A 203 -19.67 -11.65 31.14
CA PHE A 203 -20.61 -12.77 31.23
C PHE A 203 -20.00 -13.96 31.96
N ASP A 204 -18.67 -14.10 31.94
CA ASP A 204 -17.94 -15.15 32.64
C ASP A 204 -17.68 -14.81 34.12
N SER A 205 -17.90 -13.56 34.52
CA SER A 205 -17.78 -13.13 35.91
C SER A 205 -18.96 -13.64 36.75
N ASP A 206 -18.66 -14.14 37.96
CA ASP A 206 -19.65 -14.56 38.96
C ASP A 206 -20.61 -13.41 39.38
N GLU A 207 -20.22 -12.15 39.14
CA GLU A 207 -21.03 -10.97 39.43
C GLU A 207 -22.08 -10.67 38.34
N HIS A 208 -22.10 -11.44 37.25
CA HIS A 208 -23.05 -11.24 36.17
C HIS A 208 -24.48 -11.67 36.58
N ILE A 209 -25.37 -10.69 36.75
CA ILE A 209 -26.81 -10.97 36.93
C ILE A 209 -27.48 -10.90 35.55
N PRO A 210 -27.84 -12.04 34.93
CA PRO A 210 -28.49 -12.03 33.63
C PRO A 210 -29.86 -11.37 33.76
N VAL A 211 -30.04 -10.23 33.10
CA VAL A 211 -31.37 -9.61 33.00
C VAL A 211 -32.25 -10.56 32.17
N GLN A 212 -33.43 -10.88 32.69
CA GLN A 212 -34.37 -11.80 32.06
C GLN A 212 -34.61 -11.38 30.60
N GLY A 213 -34.26 -12.26 29.64
CA GLY A 213 -34.40 -12.01 28.19
C GLY A 213 -33.12 -11.53 27.47
N CYS A 214 -32.05 -11.16 28.18
CA CYS A 214 -30.80 -10.72 27.58
C CYS A 214 -29.89 -11.90 27.20
N LYS A 215 -30.12 -12.54 26.03
CA LYS A 215 -29.23 -13.58 25.47
C LYS A 215 -28.02 -12.99 24.70
N SER A 216 -27.57 -11.81 25.09
CA SER A 216 -26.59 -11.00 24.36
C SER A 216 -25.18 -11.62 24.38
N GLY A 217 -24.74 -12.19 25.51
CA GLY A 217 -23.39 -12.74 25.67
C GLY A 217 -23.09 -13.89 24.71
N LEU A 218 -23.96 -14.90 24.67
CA LEU A 218 -23.83 -16.03 23.74
C LEU A 218 -23.77 -15.58 22.28
N HIS A 219 -24.49 -14.50 21.94
CA HIS A 219 -24.53 -13.97 20.58
C HIS A 219 -23.24 -13.24 20.19
N VAL A 220 -22.58 -12.57 21.13
CA VAL A 220 -21.27 -11.95 20.93
C VAL A 220 -20.19 -13.01 20.68
N ALA A 221 -20.16 -14.06 21.51
CA ALA A 221 -19.23 -15.17 21.31
C ALA A 221 -19.46 -15.86 19.96
N GLN A 222 -20.72 -16.11 19.59
CA GLN A 222 -21.08 -16.61 18.27
C GLN A 222 -20.58 -15.70 17.15
N ARG A 223 -20.61 -14.38 17.33
CA ARG A 223 -20.11 -13.43 16.33
C ARG A 223 -18.59 -13.46 16.19
N LEU A 224 -17.83 -13.54 17.28
CA LEU A 224 -16.37 -13.68 17.22
C LEU A 224 -15.96 -15.00 16.55
N ASN A 225 -16.69 -16.08 16.80
CA ASN A 225 -16.49 -17.38 16.13
C ASN A 225 -16.75 -17.36 14.61
N GLN A 226 -17.25 -16.25 14.05
CA GLN A 226 -17.41 -16.04 12.60
C GLN A 226 -16.18 -15.39 11.96
N LEU A 227 -15.23 -14.92 12.76
CA LEU A 227 -13.96 -14.41 12.28
C LEU A 227 -13.08 -15.59 11.85
N GLN A 228 -12.23 -15.35 10.85
CA GLN A 228 -11.13 -16.25 10.52
C GLN A 228 -10.13 -16.27 11.69
N GLU A 229 -9.42 -17.39 11.86
CA GLU A 229 -8.53 -17.63 13.01
C GLU A 229 -7.52 -16.50 13.24
N HIS A 230 -6.89 -15.96 12.20
CA HIS A 230 -5.91 -14.86 12.33
C HIS A 230 -6.53 -13.49 12.68
N TRP A 231 -7.86 -13.35 12.63
CA TRP A 231 -8.59 -12.15 13.07
C TRP A 231 -9.29 -12.34 14.42
N ASP A 232 -9.32 -13.55 14.94
CA ASP A 232 -9.95 -13.87 16.21
C ASP A 232 -8.96 -13.62 17.36
N PRO A 233 -9.23 -12.66 18.26
CA PRO A 233 -8.34 -12.36 19.38
C PRO A 233 -8.30 -13.46 20.45
N THR A 234 -9.27 -14.38 20.44
CA THR A 234 -9.30 -15.52 21.39
C THR A 234 -8.46 -16.70 20.91
N SER A 235 -8.23 -16.77 19.60
CA SER A 235 -7.39 -17.78 18.98
C SER A 235 -5.92 -17.40 19.18
N GLN A 236 -5.08 -18.36 19.57
CA GLN A 236 -3.64 -18.12 19.54
C GLN A 236 -3.26 -17.76 18.10
N PRO A 237 -2.45 -16.71 17.87
CA PRO A 237 -2.09 -16.28 16.53
C PRO A 237 -1.28 -17.37 15.84
N LYS A 238 -1.97 -18.26 15.12
CA LYS A 238 -1.33 -19.06 14.10
C LYS A 238 -1.02 -18.10 12.97
N SER A 239 0.26 -17.78 12.81
CA SER A 239 0.69 -17.17 11.56
C SER A 239 0.17 -18.10 10.48
N PRO A 240 -0.63 -17.64 9.50
CA PRO A 240 -1.04 -18.51 8.42
C PRO A 240 0.26 -19.08 7.85
N GLU A 241 0.45 -20.40 8.00
CA GLU A 241 1.44 -21.11 7.22
C GLU A 241 0.93 -21.00 5.81
N LEU A 242 1.31 -19.91 5.13
CA LEU A 242 1.29 -19.91 3.70
C LEU A 242 2.16 -21.09 3.32
N ASP A 243 1.55 -22.03 2.62
CA ASP A 243 2.23 -23.21 2.10
C ASP A 243 3.22 -22.74 1.02
N TYR A 244 4.33 -22.20 1.50
CA TYR A 244 5.51 -21.90 0.71
C TYR A 244 6.21 -23.19 0.29
N ALA A 245 5.82 -24.37 0.80
CA ALA A 245 6.48 -25.63 0.48
C ALA A 245 6.28 -26.03 -1.00
N ASN A 246 5.29 -25.46 -1.68
CA ASN A 246 5.07 -25.59 -3.12
C ASN A 246 5.61 -24.42 -3.96
N LEU A 247 6.17 -23.39 -3.32
CA LEU A 247 6.91 -22.34 -4.00
C LEU A 247 8.38 -22.75 -3.94
N ASP A 248 8.99 -23.07 -5.08
CA ASP A 248 10.45 -23.22 -5.20
C ASP A 248 11.11 -21.88 -4.85
N LEU A 249 11.26 -21.60 -3.56
CA LEU A 249 11.91 -20.42 -3.00
C LEU A 249 13.33 -20.86 -2.61
N GLU A 250 14.35 -20.31 -3.25
CA GLU A 250 15.73 -20.54 -2.79
C GLU A 250 16.01 -19.74 -1.51
N GLU A 251 17.08 -20.15 -0.82
CA GLU A 251 17.54 -19.57 0.44
C GLU A 251 17.92 -18.09 0.28
N GLY A 252 16.96 -17.17 0.46
CA GLY A 252 17.15 -15.72 0.31
C GLY A 252 15.93 -14.93 -0.20
N ASP A 253 14.88 -15.60 -0.67
CA ASP A 253 13.66 -14.97 -1.16
C ASP A 253 12.84 -14.33 -0.03
N ILE A 254 12.87 -13.00 0.13
CA ILE A 254 11.89 -12.29 0.97
C ILE A 254 10.68 -11.94 0.10
N LEU A 255 9.83 -12.95 -0.18
CA LEU A 255 8.43 -12.69 -0.49
C LEU A 255 7.84 -11.99 0.74
N PHE A 256 7.22 -10.82 0.56
CA PHE A 256 6.35 -10.14 1.54
C PHE A 256 6.33 -10.80 2.93
N ASP A 257 7.03 -10.20 3.90
CA ASP A 257 7.13 -10.79 5.24
C ASP A 257 5.74 -10.86 5.88
N THR A 258 5.13 -12.04 5.78
CA THR A 258 3.82 -12.34 6.35
C THR A 258 3.89 -12.45 7.86
N HIS A 259 5.10 -12.44 8.42
CA HIS A 259 5.35 -12.32 9.84
C HIS A 259 5.45 -10.87 10.31
N LEU A 260 5.41 -9.87 9.40
CA LEU A 260 5.35 -8.47 9.80
C LEU A 260 4.04 -8.21 10.55
N GLU A 261 4.18 -8.06 11.85
CA GLU A 261 3.06 -7.77 12.73
C GLU A 261 2.60 -6.32 12.52
N ILE A 262 1.33 -6.16 12.15
CA ILE A 262 0.73 -4.84 11.96
C ILE A 262 0.07 -4.40 13.26
N LYS A 263 0.53 -3.27 13.81
CA LYS A 263 0.07 -2.77 15.12
C LYS A 263 -1.07 -1.76 15.04
N ASN A 264 -1.10 -0.95 13.98
CA ASN A 264 -2.11 0.10 13.80
C ASN A 264 -2.88 -0.10 12.49
N ILE A 265 -4.12 0.39 12.43
CA ILE A 265 -4.95 0.24 11.23
C ILE A 265 -4.35 1.03 10.05
N SER A 266 -3.76 2.20 10.30
CA SER A 266 -3.08 2.98 9.26
C SER A 266 -1.92 2.21 8.61
N ASP A 267 -1.23 1.39 9.39
CA ASP A 267 -0.13 0.53 8.94
C ASP A 267 -0.59 -0.68 8.13
N GLY A 268 -1.89 -0.94 7.98
CA GLY A 268 -2.42 -2.07 7.20
C GLY A 268 -2.86 -1.71 5.78
N PHE A 269 -2.94 -0.43 5.43
CA PHE A 269 -3.29 -0.04 4.06
C PHE A 269 -2.11 -0.23 3.12
N ARG A 270 -2.38 -0.87 1.98
CA ARG A 270 -1.38 -1.15 0.94
C ARG A 270 -1.86 -0.64 -0.40
N VAL A 271 -0.91 -0.18 -1.20
CA VAL A 271 -1.09 0.12 -2.61
C VAL A 271 -0.19 -0.81 -3.39
N PHE A 272 -0.78 -1.46 -4.39
CA PHE A 272 -0.07 -2.42 -5.22
C PHE A 272 0.52 -1.71 -6.43
N THR A 273 1.81 -1.92 -6.69
CA THR A 273 2.39 -1.48 -7.96
C THR A 273 1.87 -2.40 -9.06
N ASN A 274 1.44 -1.80 -10.15
CA ASN A 274 1.00 -2.51 -11.33
C ASN A 274 1.97 -2.19 -12.46
N TRP A 275 2.34 -3.21 -13.22
CA TRP A 275 3.07 -3.04 -14.47
C TRP A 275 2.12 -3.36 -15.61
N TYR A 276 2.43 -2.79 -16.75
CA TYR A 276 1.57 -2.86 -17.90
C TYR A 276 2.43 -3.08 -19.13
N CYS A 277 2.00 -3.98 -20.01
CA CYS A 277 2.53 -4.09 -21.36
C CYS A 277 1.37 -4.04 -22.34
N LYS A 278 1.38 -3.02 -23.19
CA LYS A 278 0.48 -2.90 -24.33
C LYS A 278 1.00 -3.77 -25.46
N ASN A 279 0.09 -4.49 -26.14
CA ASN A 279 0.40 -5.35 -27.29
C ASN A 279 1.54 -6.35 -26.98
N PRO A 280 1.44 -7.16 -25.92
CA PRO A 280 2.51 -8.09 -25.57
C PRO A 280 2.80 -9.05 -26.73
N GLN A 281 4.07 -9.41 -26.89
CA GLN A 281 4.57 -10.33 -27.94
C GLN A 281 4.53 -9.79 -29.38
N THR A 282 4.22 -8.51 -29.59
CA THR A 282 4.33 -7.88 -30.92
C THR A 282 5.54 -6.94 -31.00
N ALA A 283 5.95 -6.59 -32.23
CA ALA A 283 6.98 -5.56 -32.45
C ALA A 283 6.55 -4.16 -31.96
N GLU A 284 5.24 -3.95 -31.74
CA GLU A 284 4.66 -2.72 -31.23
C GLU A 284 4.48 -2.73 -29.70
N ALA A 285 4.99 -3.76 -29.02
CA ALA A 285 4.86 -3.88 -27.58
C ALA A 285 5.42 -2.63 -26.88
N LYS A 286 4.70 -2.11 -25.89
CA LYS A 286 5.15 -1.01 -25.03
C LYS A 286 4.87 -1.36 -23.58
N ALA A 287 5.92 -1.53 -22.80
CA ALA A 287 5.84 -1.89 -21.40
C ALA A 287 6.37 -0.78 -20.49
N GLY A 288 5.79 -0.71 -19.29
CA GLY A 288 6.15 0.25 -18.27
C GLY A 288 5.74 -0.23 -16.89
N GLY A 289 6.40 0.29 -15.87
CA GLY A 289 6.15 -0.03 -14.47
C GLY A 289 5.96 1.25 -13.66
N GLY A 290 5.15 1.19 -12.61
CA GLY A 290 5.02 2.29 -11.66
C GLY A 290 5.71 1.96 -10.35
N ILE A 291 6.40 2.94 -9.75
CA ILE A 291 6.83 2.88 -8.36
C ILE A 291 5.99 3.87 -7.57
N TRP A 292 5.48 3.37 -6.46
CA TRP A 292 4.71 4.16 -5.52
C TRP A 292 5.23 3.84 -4.12
N PHE A 293 5.77 4.86 -3.44
CA PHE A 293 6.30 4.77 -2.08
C PHE A 293 5.25 5.21 -1.08
N SER A 294 4.84 6.47 -1.19
CA SER A 294 3.81 7.06 -0.37
C SER A 294 3.34 8.36 -0.98
N GLN A 295 2.25 8.88 -0.46
CA GLN A 295 1.73 10.19 -0.80
C GLN A 295 2.75 11.34 -0.70
N HIS A 296 2.88 12.13 -1.79
CA HIS A 296 3.76 13.32 -1.95
C HIS A 296 5.24 12.98 -1.93
N ASP A 297 5.57 11.69 -1.92
CA ASP A 297 6.92 11.28 -2.15
C ASP A 297 7.31 11.70 -3.56
N ASN A 298 8.24 12.65 -3.64
CA ASN A 298 8.78 13.15 -4.90
C ASN A 298 9.51 12.05 -5.69
N GLN A 299 9.70 10.88 -5.08
CA GLN A 299 10.21 9.66 -5.69
C GLN A 299 9.13 8.81 -6.39
N ASN A 300 7.83 9.08 -6.22
CA ASN A 300 6.81 8.34 -6.97
C ASN A 300 6.94 8.61 -8.47
N GLN A 301 7.14 7.56 -9.27
CA GLN A 301 7.47 7.70 -10.68
C GLN A 301 6.84 6.57 -11.50
N SER A 302 6.30 6.92 -12.67
CA SER A 302 5.98 5.97 -13.72
C SER A 302 7.15 5.85 -14.67
N ILE A 303 7.57 4.63 -14.97
CA ILE A 303 8.71 4.32 -15.82
C ILE A 303 8.18 3.67 -17.08
N THR A 304 8.54 4.26 -18.22
CA THR A 304 8.35 3.62 -19.51
C THR A 304 9.67 2.97 -19.89
N LEU A 305 9.63 1.73 -20.38
CA LEU A 305 10.85 1.09 -20.86
C LEU A 305 11.36 1.79 -22.12
N PRO A 306 12.68 2.03 -22.23
CA PRO A 306 13.31 2.51 -23.46
C PRO A 306 12.97 1.66 -24.67
N ASP A 307 12.83 2.26 -25.85
CA ASP A 307 12.41 1.55 -27.08
C ASP A 307 13.40 0.45 -27.52
N ASP A 308 14.67 0.59 -27.17
CA ASP A 308 15.73 -0.41 -27.36
C ASP A 308 15.74 -1.50 -26.27
N ALA A 309 15.05 -1.27 -25.15
CA ALA A 309 14.84 -2.27 -24.12
C ALA A 309 13.70 -3.21 -24.51
N ARG A 310 13.79 -4.45 -24.03
CA ARG A 310 12.79 -5.47 -24.31
C ARG A 310 11.45 -5.09 -23.68
N GLN A 311 10.42 -4.92 -24.51
CA GLN A 311 9.10 -4.42 -24.10
C GLN A 311 8.23 -5.54 -23.50
N THR A 312 8.64 -6.07 -22.34
CA THR A 312 7.93 -7.17 -21.66
C THR A 312 7.57 -6.83 -20.21
N LEU A 313 6.58 -7.52 -19.65
CA LEU A 313 6.17 -7.34 -18.26
C LEU A 313 7.35 -7.56 -17.28
N PRO A 314 8.14 -8.64 -17.36
CA PRO A 314 9.28 -8.83 -16.45
C PRO A 314 10.31 -7.70 -16.53
N THR A 315 10.58 -7.18 -17.72
CA THR A 315 11.52 -6.06 -17.92
C THR A 315 10.96 -4.77 -17.30
N ALA A 316 9.65 -4.54 -17.41
CA ALA A 316 8.98 -3.38 -16.81
C ALA A 316 8.97 -3.45 -15.28
N THR A 317 8.72 -4.64 -14.72
CA THR A 317 8.85 -4.90 -13.28
C THR A 317 10.28 -4.66 -12.80
N ALA A 318 11.27 -5.17 -13.54
CA ALA A 318 12.69 -4.96 -13.23
C ALA A 318 13.06 -3.48 -13.18
N ALA A 319 12.63 -2.72 -14.19
CA ALA A 319 12.87 -1.29 -14.27
C ALA A 319 12.22 -0.53 -13.11
N ALA A 320 10.98 -0.90 -12.73
CA ALA A 320 10.31 -0.33 -11.57
C ALA A 320 11.08 -0.63 -10.27
N VAL A 321 11.49 -1.86 -10.03
CA VAL A 321 12.24 -2.21 -8.81
C VAL A 321 13.59 -1.48 -8.77
N LEU A 322 14.36 -1.52 -9.86
CA LEU A 322 15.66 -0.87 -9.94
C LEU A 322 15.54 0.62 -9.67
N LYS A 323 14.57 1.29 -10.29
CA LYS A 323 14.37 2.71 -10.10
C LYS A 323 13.88 3.01 -8.67
N GLY A 324 13.11 2.10 -8.05
CA GLY A 324 12.72 2.23 -6.66
C GLY A 324 13.92 2.16 -5.71
N LEU A 325 14.86 1.24 -5.99
CA LEU A 325 16.12 1.13 -5.26
C LEU A 325 17.00 2.38 -5.42
N GLN A 326 17.09 2.93 -6.63
CA GLN A 326 17.89 4.12 -6.93
C GLN A 326 17.39 5.39 -6.23
N LEU A 327 16.08 5.49 -6.02
CA LEU A 327 15.48 6.68 -5.42
C LEU A 327 15.70 6.75 -3.90
N GLN A 328 15.99 5.61 -3.28
CA GLN A 328 16.02 5.49 -1.84
C GLN A 328 17.39 5.84 -1.22
N PRO A 329 17.41 6.46 -0.02
CA PRO A 329 18.65 6.73 0.69
C PRO A 329 19.43 5.43 0.95
N LYS A 330 20.73 5.47 0.68
CA LYS A 330 21.66 4.38 0.99
C LYS A 330 21.50 3.99 2.48
N ALA A 331 21.20 2.71 2.74
CA ALA A 331 21.01 2.08 4.06
C ALA A 331 19.58 1.99 4.67
N ARG A 332 18.49 2.24 3.92
CA ARG A 332 17.13 1.87 4.37
C ARG A 332 16.62 0.56 3.76
N PRO A 333 16.07 -0.37 4.56
CA PRO A 333 15.40 -1.56 4.03
C PRO A 333 14.13 -1.16 3.27
N LEU A 334 13.88 -1.83 2.13
CA LEU A 334 12.75 -1.56 1.24
C LEU A 334 11.94 -2.81 0.99
N TRP A 335 10.62 -2.62 0.93
CA TRP A 335 9.65 -3.66 0.67
C TRP A 335 8.97 -3.40 -0.66
N PHE A 336 9.25 -4.23 -1.66
CA PHE A 336 8.57 -4.19 -2.96
C PHE A 336 7.50 -5.27 -2.99
N ASN A 337 6.24 -4.87 -3.21
CA ASN A 337 5.15 -5.82 -3.43
C ASN A 337 5.02 -6.07 -4.94
N LEU A 338 5.55 -7.20 -5.40
CA LEU A 338 5.61 -7.58 -6.81
C LEU A 338 4.70 -8.79 -7.03
N LEU A 339 3.76 -8.70 -7.96
CA LEU A 339 2.93 -9.84 -8.41
C LEU A 339 3.66 -10.78 -9.44
N SER A 340 4.92 -10.51 -9.81
CA SER A 340 5.63 -11.20 -10.90
C SER A 340 6.56 -12.25 -10.33
N GLN A 341 6.06 -13.47 -10.18
CA GLN A 341 6.82 -14.59 -9.61
C GLN A 341 8.14 -14.82 -10.34
N GLN A 342 8.11 -14.80 -11.69
CA GLN A 342 9.30 -14.95 -12.51
C GLN A 342 10.36 -13.88 -12.23
N PHE A 343 9.95 -12.62 -12.01
CA PHE A 343 10.90 -11.58 -11.68
C PHE A 343 11.52 -11.81 -10.30
N ILE A 344 10.70 -12.16 -9.30
CA ILE A 344 11.16 -12.51 -7.94
C ILE A 344 12.20 -13.63 -8.01
N THR A 345 11.86 -14.78 -8.58
CA THR A 345 12.78 -15.91 -8.79
C THR A 345 14.09 -15.46 -9.45
N ASN A 346 14.02 -14.62 -10.48
CA ASN A 346 15.21 -14.15 -11.19
C ASN A 346 16.17 -13.33 -10.31
N ILE A 347 15.67 -12.50 -9.40
CA ILE A 347 16.52 -11.63 -8.57
C ILE A 347 17.01 -12.32 -7.31
N THR A 348 16.23 -13.23 -6.75
CA THR A 348 16.57 -13.85 -5.46
C THR A 348 17.38 -15.14 -5.62
N GLN A 349 17.16 -15.87 -6.72
CA GLN A 349 17.75 -17.20 -6.96
C GLN A 349 18.88 -17.15 -7.99
N LYS A 350 18.57 -16.58 -9.16
CA LYS A 350 19.45 -16.67 -10.34
C LYS A 350 20.49 -15.56 -10.42
N LEU A 351 20.33 -14.49 -9.64
CA LEU A 351 21.17 -13.30 -9.78
C LEU A 351 22.65 -13.59 -9.48
N THR A 352 22.93 -14.39 -8.45
CA THR A 352 24.30 -14.79 -8.07
C THR A 352 24.94 -15.67 -9.14
N GLU A 353 24.18 -16.62 -9.69
CA GLU A 353 24.65 -17.46 -10.81
C GLU A 353 24.96 -16.60 -12.04
N TRP A 354 24.10 -15.63 -12.34
CA TRP A 354 24.28 -14.72 -13.46
C TRP A 354 25.49 -13.80 -13.27
N ASP A 355 25.69 -13.25 -12.08
CA ASP A 355 26.85 -12.40 -11.77
C ASP A 355 28.16 -13.19 -11.92
N ASN A 356 28.20 -14.42 -11.40
CA ASN A 356 29.35 -15.33 -11.57
C ASN A 356 29.65 -15.65 -13.03
N LYS A 357 28.63 -15.65 -13.90
CA LYS A 357 28.76 -15.86 -15.36
C LYS A 357 28.95 -14.55 -16.14
N GLY A 358 29.11 -13.42 -15.47
CA GLY A 358 29.21 -12.10 -16.10
C GLY A 358 27.96 -11.73 -16.92
N PHE A 359 26.79 -12.21 -16.50
CA PHE A 359 25.49 -12.09 -17.18
C PHE A 359 25.47 -12.62 -18.62
N SER A 360 26.44 -13.45 -19.01
CA SER A 360 26.48 -14.06 -20.34
C SER A 360 25.26 -14.96 -20.58
N GLY A 361 24.55 -14.73 -21.69
CA GLY A 361 23.33 -15.48 -22.05
C GLY A 361 22.07 -15.10 -21.26
N VAL A 362 22.13 -14.11 -20.37
CA VAL A 362 20.99 -13.69 -19.56
C VAL A 362 20.09 -12.73 -20.34
N LYS A 363 18.82 -13.08 -20.53
CA LYS A 363 17.82 -12.18 -21.12
C LYS A 363 17.69 -10.91 -20.25
N ASP A 364 17.76 -9.75 -20.90
CA ASP A 364 17.72 -8.42 -20.27
C ASP A 364 18.90 -8.13 -19.32
N ALA A 365 20.07 -8.74 -19.59
CA ALA A 365 21.31 -8.56 -18.82
C ALA A 365 21.65 -7.10 -18.52
N LYS A 366 21.43 -6.17 -19.46
CA LYS A 366 21.73 -4.74 -19.28
C LYS A 366 20.96 -4.09 -18.11
N ILE A 367 19.69 -4.47 -17.92
CA ILE A 367 18.84 -3.95 -16.84
C ILE A 367 19.13 -4.67 -15.53
N LYS A 368 19.45 -5.98 -15.60
CA LYS A 368 19.69 -6.83 -14.44
C LYS A 368 21.10 -6.66 -13.83
N GLY A 369 22.11 -6.38 -14.65
CA GLY A 369 23.52 -6.32 -14.25
C GLY A 369 24.07 -4.90 -14.05
N GLY A 370 23.29 -3.83 -14.27
CA GLY A 370 23.66 -2.45 -13.89
C GLY A 370 24.90 -1.85 -14.58
N HIS A 371 25.29 -2.39 -15.74
CA HIS A 371 26.66 -2.32 -16.28
C HIS A 371 27.20 -0.93 -16.69
N ASP A 372 26.38 0.13 -16.79
CA ASP A 372 26.82 1.45 -17.28
C ASP A 372 27.10 2.49 -16.17
N SER A 373 26.98 2.13 -14.88
CA SER A 373 27.00 3.14 -13.78
C SER A 373 28.27 3.17 -12.91
N GLY A 374 29.29 2.35 -13.18
CA GLY A 374 30.49 2.25 -12.33
C GLY A 374 30.20 1.83 -10.88
N SER A 375 28.96 1.42 -10.59
CA SER A 375 28.46 1.04 -9.27
C SER A 375 28.29 -0.48 -9.27
N ARG A 376 29.29 -1.18 -8.72
CA ARG A 376 29.16 -2.62 -8.43
C ARG A 376 28.32 -2.73 -7.15
N PHE A 377 27.11 -3.27 -7.26
CA PHE A 377 26.26 -3.54 -6.10
C PHE A 377 26.66 -4.90 -5.52
N THR A 378 27.40 -4.90 -4.42
CA THR A 378 27.68 -6.11 -3.64
C THR A 378 26.54 -6.34 -2.66
N TRP A 379 25.80 -7.43 -2.87
CA TRP A 379 24.83 -7.93 -1.90
C TRP A 379 25.59 -8.76 -0.87
N THR A 380 25.67 -8.31 0.38
CA THR A 380 26.29 -9.09 1.46
C THR A 380 25.19 -9.67 2.35
N CYS A 381 25.12 -10.99 2.40
CA CYS A 381 24.40 -11.73 3.43
C CYS A 381 25.32 -11.86 4.65
N ASP A 382 24.92 -11.31 5.80
CA ASP A 382 25.71 -11.38 7.04
C ASP A 382 25.50 -12.76 7.68
N ALA A 383 26.54 -13.59 7.67
CA ALA A 383 26.53 -14.94 8.25
C ALA A 383 26.46 -14.85 9.78
N GLY A 384 25.24 -14.72 10.31
CA GLY A 384 24.97 -14.68 11.75
C GLY A 384 23.83 -13.75 12.16
N ASN A 385 23.35 -12.88 11.27
CA ASN A 385 22.16 -12.08 11.51
C ASN A 385 21.43 -11.85 10.18
N ARG A 386 20.41 -12.67 9.93
CA ARG A 386 19.63 -12.83 8.70
C ARG A 386 18.88 -11.54 8.29
N ARG A 387 19.63 -10.57 7.75
CA ARG A 387 19.16 -9.30 7.16
C ARG A 387 19.86 -9.13 5.83
N ALA A 388 19.11 -8.87 4.75
CA ALA A 388 19.70 -8.34 3.53
C ALA A 388 20.01 -6.85 3.74
N LYS A 389 21.28 -6.51 3.90
CA LYS A 389 21.76 -5.12 3.88
C LYS A 389 22.37 -4.82 2.52
N LEU A 390 21.97 -3.70 1.92
CA LEU A 390 22.75 -3.08 0.87
C LEU A 390 24.01 -2.46 1.52
N ALA A 391 25.17 -3.10 1.37
CA ALA A 391 26.44 -2.50 1.74
C ALA A 391 26.76 -1.37 0.74
N THR A 392 27.07 -0.18 1.24
CA THR A 392 27.34 0.98 0.40
C THR A 392 28.64 0.86 -0.37
N CYS A 393 28.64 1.44 -1.56
CA CYS A 393 29.81 1.69 -2.41
C CYS A 393 30.95 2.38 -1.63
N ASP A 394 32.06 1.67 -1.42
CA ASP A 394 33.35 2.26 -1.06
C ASP A 394 34.12 2.63 -2.32
N ARG A 395 34.43 3.93 -2.43
CA ARG A 395 35.36 4.46 -3.42
C ARG A 395 36.75 4.34 -2.81
N PHE A 396 37.61 3.51 -3.43
CA PHE A 396 39.06 3.41 -3.23
C PHE A 396 39.67 4.18 -2.03
N GLN A 397 40.04 3.47 -0.96
CA GLN A 397 41.22 3.83 -0.15
C GLN A 397 42.32 2.81 -0.40
N THR A 398 43.45 3.32 -0.87
CA THR A 398 44.68 2.60 -1.14
C THR A 398 45.29 1.98 0.12
N ARG A 399 45.70 0.71 0.02
CA ARG A 399 46.80 0.02 0.73
C ARG A 399 47.03 0.40 2.21
N GLY A 400 46.59 -0.47 3.13
CA GLY A 400 47.10 -0.53 4.51
C GLY A 400 46.59 -1.78 5.23
N LYS A 401 47.49 -2.61 5.77
CA LYS A 401 47.23 -3.91 6.42
C LYS A 401 46.31 -3.82 7.64
N PRO A 402 45.60 -4.90 8.02
CA PRO A 402 44.81 -4.92 9.26
C PRO A 402 45.74 -5.08 10.48
N VAL A 403 45.48 -4.30 11.53
CA VAL A 403 46.06 -4.52 12.87
C VAL A 403 44.92 -4.89 13.80
N ASN A 404 44.94 -6.13 14.26
CA ASN A 404 44.19 -6.63 15.42
C ASN A 404 44.53 -5.81 16.67
N ARG A 405 43.52 -5.27 17.38
CA ARG A 405 43.57 -5.13 18.85
C ARG A 405 42.18 -5.27 19.46
N TYR A 406 42.03 -6.35 20.23
CA TYR A 406 41.18 -6.45 21.42
C TYR A 406 41.31 -5.21 22.30
N TRP A 407 40.21 -4.71 22.87
CA TRP A 407 40.18 -4.20 24.25
C TRP A 407 38.79 -4.37 24.86
N ASP A 408 38.82 -4.97 26.04
CA ASP A 408 37.76 -5.21 27.00
C ASP A 408 37.50 -3.98 27.90
N LEU A 409 36.30 -3.96 28.49
CA LEU A 409 35.89 -3.33 29.77
C LEU A 409 35.80 -1.78 29.88
N LEU A 410 34.59 -1.27 30.16
CA LEU A 410 34.16 -0.90 31.53
C LEU A 410 32.77 -0.23 31.54
N GLN A 411 31.90 -0.76 32.42
CA GLN A 411 30.70 -0.10 32.90
C GLN A 411 31.06 1.06 33.84
N VAL A 412 30.35 2.19 33.77
CA VAL A 412 30.19 3.11 34.91
C VAL A 412 28.78 3.71 34.88
N ASN A 413 27.96 3.26 35.84
CA ASN A 413 26.78 3.97 36.34
C ASN A 413 27.23 5.20 37.14
N ARG A 414 26.53 6.34 36.99
CA ARG A 414 26.36 7.31 38.09
C ARG A 414 24.96 7.96 38.04
N PRO A 415 24.32 8.17 39.20
CA PRO A 415 23.06 8.87 39.34
C PRO A 415 23.26 10.40 39.37
N VAL A 416 22.19 11.13 39.04
CA VAL A 416 22.09 12.59 39.16
C VAL A 416 21.38 12.93 40.47
N PRO A 417 21.92 13.85 41.30
CA PRO A 417 21.18 14.50 42.39
C PRO A 417 20.77 15.92 41.98
N VAL A 418 19.49 16.29 42.16
CA VAL A 418 18.94 17.17 43.22
C VAL A 418 17.46 16.85 43.35
#